data_AF-A0A366B3R6-F1
#
_entry.id   AF-A0A366B3R6-F1
#
_cell.length_a   1.000
_cell.length_b   1.000
_cell.length_c   1.000
_cell.angle_alpha   90.00
_cell.angle_beta   90.00
_cell.angle_gamma   90.00
#
_symmetry.space_group_name_H-M   'P 1'
#
loop_
_entity.id
_entity.type
_entity.pdbx_description
1 polymer ?
#
loop_
_entity_poly.entity_id
_entity_poly.type
_entity_poly.pdbx_seq_one_letter_code
_entity_poly.pdbx_strand_id
1 'polypeptide(L)'
;MKKLILFLLLFSFSTAIFSQETESAFDEKLAKSLNADDYGMKQYVFCLLKTGSNTTATKEETKKLFEGHMANINQLAKEGKLVVAGPFMKNERNYRGIYIFNASSIEEAKTFVATDPAVQSKLLEAELTLWYGSAALQETLKIHDKIAKTKI
;
A
#
# COMPACT_ATOMS: atom_id res chain seq x y z
N MET A 1 -18.31 -56.76 -26.12
CA MET A 1 -17.24 -56.61 -25.10
C MET A 1 -16.34 -55.39 -25.34
N LYS A 2 -15.80 -55.17 -26.56
CA LYS A 2 -14.94 -53.99 -26.85
C LYS A 2 -15.64 -52.62 -26.72
N LYS A 3 -16.94 -52.52 -27.04
CA LYS A 3 -17.73 -51.28 -26.86
C LYS A 3 -18.08 -50.96 -25.40
N LEU A 4 -18.04 -51.96 -24.51
CA LEU A 4 -18.31 -51.79 -23.08
C LEU A 4 -17.07 -51.27 -22.34
N ILE A 5 -15.87 -51.63 -22.81
CA ILE A 5 -14.59 -51.14 -22.29
C ILE A 5 -14.40 -49.65 -22.64
N LEU A 6 -14.87 -49.21 -23.81
CA LEU A 6 -14.76 -47.81 -24.23
C LEU A 6 -15.67 -46.87 -23.42
N PHE A 7 -16.83 -47.36 -22.95
CA PHE A 7 -17.72 -46.58 -22.09
C PHE A 7 -17.22 -46.48 -20.64
N LEU A 8 -16.49 -47.49 -20.14
CA LEU A 8 -15.92 -47.47 -18.79
C LEU A 8 -14.74 -46.50 -18.66
N LEU A 9 -13.97 -46.32 -19.74
CA LEU A 9 -12.83 -45.38 -19.82
C LEU A 9 -13.25 -43.91 -19.93
N LEU A 10 -14.44 -43.63 -20.49
CA LEU A 10 -14.99 -42.27 -20.57
C LEU A 10 -15.65 -41.81 -19.25
N PHE A 11 -16.05 -42.73 -18.37
CA PHE A 11 -16.64 -42.38 -17.08
C PHE A 11 -15.59 -42.11 -15.99
N SER A 12 -14.36 -42.59 -16.16
CA SER A 12 -13.25 -42.40 -15.21
C SER A 12 -12.49 -41.07 -15.40
N PHE A 13 -12.78 -40.31 -16.45
CA PHE A 13 -12.18 -38.99 -16.68
C PHE A 13 -12.99 -37.83 -16.09
N SER A 14 -14.23 -38.06 -15.67
CA SER A 14 -15.14 -37.02 -15.18
C SER A 14 -14.96 -36.70 -13.70
N THR A 15 -14.35 -37.59 -12.92
CA THR A 15 -14.22 -37.44 -11.46
C THR A 15 -12.90 -36.80 -11.00
N ALA A 16 -11.98 -36.52 -11.93
CA ALA A 16 -10.69 -35.89 -11.61
C ALA A 16 -10.70 -34.35 -11.71
N ILE A 17 -11.83 -33.73 -12.07
CA ILE A 17 -11.93 -32.28 -12.32
C ILE A 17 -12.51 -31.51 -11.12
N PHE A 18 -13.10 -32.18 -10.12
CA PHE A 18 -13.64 -31.53 -8.93
C PHE A 18 -12.75 -31.77 -7.70
N SER A 19 -12.24 -30.66 -7.14
CA SER A 19 -11.61 -30.55 -5.82
C SER A 19 -10.09 -30.75 -5.74
N GLN A 20 -9.33 -29.91 -6.43
CA GLN A 20 -8.20 -29.27 -5.75
C GLN A 20 -8.70 -27.93 -5.21
N GLU A 21 -9.38 -27.97 -4.07
CA GLU A 21 -9.22 -26.85 -3.15
C GLU A 21 -7.74 -26.83 -2.79
N THR A 22 -6.95 -26.01 -3.48
CA THR A 22 -5.64 -25.64 -2.98
C THR A 22 -5.90 -24.88 -1.70
N GLU A 23 -5.95 -25.59 -0.58
CA GLU A 23 -5.70 -25.01 0.73
C GLU A 23 -4.48 -24.11 0.54
N SER A 24 -4.63 -22.80 0.68
CA SER A 24 -3.50 -21.90 0.50
C SER A 24 -2.52 -22.22 1.61
N ALA A 25 -1.51 -23.05 1.31
CA ALA A 25 -0.50 -23.40 2.28
C ALA A 25 0.10 -22.10 2.82
N PHE A 26 0.02 -21.93 4.13
CA PHE A 26 0.56 -20.77 4.82
C PHE A 26 2.06 -20.60 4.47
N ASP A 27 2.42 -19.46 3.88
CA ASP A 27 3.81 -19.14 3.55
C ASP A 27 4.50 -18.46 4.75
N GLU A 28 5.05 -19.29 5.65
CA GLU A 28 5.73 -18.84 6.87
C GLU A 28 6.91 -17.90 6.56
N LYS A 29 7.64 -18.14 5.47
CA LYS A 29 8.79 -17.33 5.10
C LYS A 29 8.35 -15.94 4.66
N LEU A 30 7.30 -15.85 3.85
CA LEU A 30 6.72 -14.58 3.43
C LEU A 30 6.14 -13.84 4.64
N ALA A 31 5.36 -14.50 5.49
CA ALA A 31 4.80 -13.91 6.71
C ALA A 31 5.89 -13.28 7.59
N LYS A 32 6.96 -14.02 7.86
CA LYS A 32 8.13 -13.52 8.61
C LYS A 32 8.79 -12.32 7.93
N SER A 33 8.99 -12.38 6.60
CA SER A 33 9.63 -11.29 5.85
C SER A 33 8.82 -9.99 5.85
N LEU A 34 7.49 -10.08 5.96
CA LEU A 34 6.59 -8.95 6.02
C LEU A 34 6.31 -8.49 7.46
N ASN A 35 6.85 -9.18 8.47
CA ASN A 35 6.51 -9.01 9.89
C ASN A 35 5.00 -9.17 10.16
N ALA A 36 4.38 -10.14 9.49
CA ALA A 36 2.98 -10.47 9.73
C ALA A 36 2.82 -11.27 11.03
N ASP A 37 1.75 -11.00 11.75
CA ASP A 37 1.27 -11.87 12.83
C ASP A 37 0.46 -13.06 12.29
N ASP A 38 -0.14 -13.84 13.19
CA ASP A 38 -0.91 -15.04 12.87
C ASP A 38 -2.14 -14.75 11.96
N TYR A 39 -2.58 -13.49 11.88
CA TYR A 39 -3.67 -13.06 11.01
C TYR A 39 -3.19 -12.52 9.66
N GLY A 40 -1.88 -12.50 9.39
CA GLY A 40 -1.33 -11.87 8.20
C GLY A 40 -1.28 -10.34 8.29
N MET A 41 -1.34 -9.79 9.50
CA MET A 41 -1.48 -8.35 9.77
C MET A 41 -0.27 -7.80 10.52
N LYS A 42 -0.12 -6.48 10.55
CA LYS A 42 0.88 -5.80 11.38
C LYS A 42 0.46 -4.37 11.71
N GLN A 43 1.21 -3.77 12.63
CA GLN A 43 1.10 -2.34 12.93
C GLN A 43 1.81 -1.50 11.85
N TYR A 44 1.15 -0.40 11.49
CA TYR A 44 1.60 0.69 10.63
C TYR A 44 1.29 2.03 11.30
N VAL A 45 1.69 3.12 10.66
CA VAL A 45 1.17 4.46 10.98
C VAL A 45 0.34 4.97 9.80
N PHE A 46 -0.95 5.18 10.06
CA PHE A 46 -1.84 5.90 9.16
C PHE A 46 -1.59 7.40 9.29
N CYS A 47 -1.47 8.07 8.15
CA CYS A 47 -1.36 9.51 8.06
C CYS A 47 -2.54 10.07 7.27
N LEU A 48 -3.25 11.02 7.84
CA LEU A 48 -4.20 11.86 7.11
C LEU A 48 -3.52 13.19 6.79
N LEU A 49 -3.44 13.53 5.50
CA LEU A 49 -3.02 14.84 5.05
C LEU A 49 -4.23 15.75 4.86
N LYS A 50 -4.18 16.93 5.46
CA LYS A 50 -5.17 18.01 5.33
C LYS A 50 -4.52 19.25 4.72
N THR A 51 -5.33 20.21 4.29
CA THR A 51 -4.85 21.56 3.96
C THR A 51 -4.23 22.18 5.21
N GLY A 52 -2.99 22.67 5.09
CA GLY A 52 -2.28 23.31 6.19
C GLY A 52 -2.63 24.80 6.37
N SER A 53 -1.96 25.43 7.35
CA SER A 53 -2.23 26.81 7.77
C SER A 53 -1.55 27.90 6.93
N ASN A 54 -0.58 27.55 6.09
CA ASN A 54 0.07 28.52 5.23
C ASN A 54 -0.80 28.86 4.01
N THR A 55 -1.36 30.07 4.02
CA THR A 55 -2.20 30.61 2.94
C THR A 55 -1.50 31.69 2.11
N THR A 56 -0.22 31.95 2.38
CA THR A 56 0.53 33.09 1.83
C THR A 56 1.50 32.73 0.72
N ALA A 57 1.75 31.43 0.49
CA ALA A 57 2.66 30.97 -0.55
C ALA A 57 2.18 31.38 -1.94
N THR A 58 3.11 31.85 -2.77
CA THR A 58 2.86 32.13 -4.19
C THR A 58 2.58 30.84 -4.96
N LYS A 59 2.09 30.98 -6.21
CA LYS A 59 1.84 29.83 -7.09
C LYS A 59 3.15 29.11 -7.43
N GLU A 60 4.21 29.88 -7.65
CA GLU A 60 5.55 29.39 -8.00
C GLU A 60 6.18 28.62 -6.82
N GLU A 61 6.08 29.15 -5.60
CA GLU A 61 6.52 28.46 -4.39
C GLU A 61 5.72 27.19 -4.13
N THR A 62 4.39 27.28 -4.22
CA THR A 62 3.50 26.12 -4.04
C THR A 62 3.87 25.01 -5.02
N LYS A 63 4.05 25.33 -6.31
CA LYS A 63 4.46 24.37 -7.33
C LYS A 63 5.78 23.68 -6.95
N LYS A 64 6.82 24.44 -6.61
CA LYS A 64 8.13 23.90 -6.23
C LYS A 64 8.06 23.00 -5.00
N LEU A 65 7.28 23.40 -3.99
CA LEU A 65 7.11 22.62 -2.76
C LEU A 65 6.36 21.30 -3.03
N PHE A 66 5.35 21.31 -3.90
CA PHE A 66 4.64 20.09 -4.29
C PHE A 66 5.45 19.19 -5.24
N GLU A 67 6.36 19.72 -6.06
CA GLU A 67 7.34 18.91 -6.79
C GLU A 67 8.26 18.16 -5.81
N GLY A 68 8.75 18.84 -4.78
CA GLY A 68 9.52 18.21 -3.71
C GLY A 68 8.71 17.19 -2.89
N HIS A 69 7.43 17.46 -2.64
CA HIS A 69 6.50 16.52 -2.00
C HIS A 69 6.39 15.20 -2.77
N MET A 70 6.20 15.28 -4.10
CA MET A 70 6.13 14.08 -4.95
C MET A 70 7.46 13.31 -4.95
N ALA A 71 8.60 14.03 -5.02
CA ALA A 71 9.92 13.40 -4.92
C ALA A 71 10.11 12.67 -3.58
N ASN A 72 9.66 13.26 -2.47
CA ASN A 72 9.70 12.64 -1.15
C ASN A 72 8.85 11.36 -1.07
N ILE A 73 7.62 11.39 -1.62
CA ILE A 73 6.75 10.20 -1.70
C ILE A 73 7.49 9.05 -2.41
N ASN A 74 8.05 9.34 -3.58
CA ASN A 74 8.76 8.34 -4.38
C ASN A 74 9.98 7.77 -3.65
N GLN A 75 10.74 8.63 -2.97
CA GLN A 75 11.88 8.21 -2.17
C GLN A 75 11.45 7.28 -1.03
N LEU A 76 10.44 7.67 -0.24
CA LEU A 76 9.96 6.86 0.88
C LEU A 76 9.34 5.54 0.43
N ALA A 77 8.66 5.51 -0.72
CA ALA A 77 8.14 4.29 -1.32
C ALA A 77 9.28 3.35 -1.75
N LYS A 78 10.31 3.87 -2.42
CA LYS A 78 11.50 3.11 -2.82
C LYS A 78 12.26 2.53 -1.63
N GLU A 79 12.31 3.26 -0.52
CA GLU A 79 12.91 2.83 0.74
C GLU A 79 12.03 1.84 1.53
N GLY A 80 10.80 1.55 1.06
CA GLY A 80 9.85 0.66 1.75
C GLY A 80 9.24 1.25 3.02
N LYS A 81 9.47 2.54 3.27
CA LYS A 81 8.94 3.29 4.44
C LYS A 81 7.50 3.73 4.23
N LEU A 82 7.07 3.88 2.98
CA LEU A 82 5.71 4.28 2.59
C LEU A 82 5.13 3.18 1.70
N VAL A 83 4.08 2.49 2.18
CA VAL A 83 3.50 1.34 1.46
C VAL A 83 2.25 1.70 0.68
N VAL A 84 1.57 2.80 1.06
CA VAL A 84 0.43 3.35 0.33
C VAL A 84 0.50 4.87 0.38
N ALA A 85 0.32 5.51 -0.77
CA ALA A 85 0.15 6.95 -0.89
C ALA A 85 -0.93 7.26 -1.92
N GLY A 86 -1.80 8.22 -1.62
CA GLY A 86 -2.80 8.63 -2.59
C GLY A 86 -3.57 9.88 -2.16
N PRO A 87 -3.95 10.75 -3.11
CA PRO A 87 -4.79 11.88 -2.82
C PRO A 87 -6.23 11.45 -2.58
N PHE A 88 -6.94 12.20 -1.75
CA PHE A 88 -8.40 12.15 -1.80
C PHE A 88 -8.90 12.85 -3.06
N MET A 89 -10.02 12.35 -3.60
CA MET A 89 -10.78 13.08 -4.59
C MET A 89 -11.38 14.35 -3.97
N LYS A 90 -11.96 15.23 -4.80
CA LYS A 90 -12.65 16.43 -4.33
C LYS A 90 -13.64 16.06 -3.23
N ASN A 91 -13.52 16.73 -2.09
CA ASN A 91 -14.32 16.47 -0.90
C ASN A 91 -14.52 17.77 -0.10
N GLU A 92 -15.48 17.75 0.83
CA GLU A 92 -15.83 18.89 1.68
C GLU A 92 -15.03 18.94 2.99
N ARG A 93 -14.20 17.93 3.26
CA ARG A 93 -13.57 17.69 4.56
C ARG A 93 -12.16 18.25 4.67
N ASN A 94 -11.72 19.10 3.74
CA ASN A 94 -10.34 19.61 3.60
C ASN A 94 -9.25 18.53 3.43
N TYR A 95 -9.63 17.28 3.20
CA TYR A 95 -8.69 16.17 3.09
C TYR A 95 -7.94 16.23 1.76
N ARG A 96 -6.64 15.98 1.83
CA ARG A 96 -5.71 16.06 0.71
C ARG A 96 -5.22 14.70 0.27
N GLY A 97 -4.88 13.82 1.21
CA GLY A 97 -4.43 12.48 0.91
C GLY A 97 -4.24 11.63 2.15
N ILE A 98 -3.81 10.38 1.92
CA ILE A 98 -3.42 9.46 2.98
C ILE A 98 -2.03 8.90 2.70
N TYR A 99 -1.35 8.56 3.79
CA TYR A 99 -0.20 7.65 3.77
C TYR A 99 -0.41 6.49 4.72
N ILE A 100 0.11 5.33 4.35
CA ILE A 100 0.38 4.23 5.27
C ILE A 100 1.90 4.06 5.35
N PHE A 101 2.49 4.45 6.47
CA PHE A 101 3.91 4.27 6.73
C PHE A 101 4.18 2.89 7.35
N ASN A 102 5.20 2.21 6.83
CA ASN A 102 5.80 1.02 7.42
C ASN A 102 6.71 1.43 8.58
N ALA A 103 6.09 1.99 9.63
CA ALA A 103 6.72 2.46 10.85
C ALA A 103 6.13 1.72 12.04
N SER A 104 6.97 1.47 13.03
CA SER A 104 6.64 0.81 14.30
C SER A 104 6.06 1.77 15.33
N SER A 105 6.21 3.09 15.15
CA SER A 105 5.73 4.12 16.08
C SER A 105 5.39 5.42 15.36
N ILE A 106 4.58 6.26 16.03
CA ILE A 106 4.25 7.61 15.54
C ILE A 106 5.54 8.46 15.44
N GLU A 107 6.48 8.28 16.35
CA GLU A 107 7.74 9.00 16.45
C GLU A 107 8.64 8.72 15.26
N GLU A 108 8.71 7.46 14.84
CA GLU A 108 9.37 7.08 13.59
C GLU A 108 8.68 7.71 12.37
N ALA A 109 7.35 7.61 12.27
CA ALA A 109 6.60 8.21 11.17
C ALA A 109 6.73 9.75 11.10
N LYS A 110 6.85 10.44 12.25
CA LYS A 110 7.14 11.88 12.30
C LYS A 110 8.45 12.21 11.61
N THR A 111 9.46 11.34 11.68
CA THR A 111 10.73 11.54 10.95
C THR A 111 10.54 11.47 9.44
N PHE A 112 9.63 10.63 8.95
CA PHE A 112 9.32 10.50 7.52
C PHE A 112 8.48 11.67 7.03
N VAL A 113 7.51 12.13 7.83
CA VAL A 113 6.72 13.33 7.53
C VAL A 113 7.59 14.58 7.51
N ALA A 114 8.58 14.66 8.41
CA ALA A 114 9.46 15.82 8.51
C ALA A 114 10.36 16.03 7.29
N THR A 115 10.51 15.06 6.39
CA THR A 115 11.26 15.23 5.13
C THR A 115 10.44 15.88 4.01
N ASP A 116 9.13 16.03 4.19
CA ASP A 116 8.21 16.58 3.18
C ASP A 116 8.20 18.12 3.17
N PRO A 117 8.65 18.78 2.09
CA PRO A 117 8.68 20.24 2.01
C PRO A 117 7.28 20.88 2.06
N ALA A 118 6.23 20.20 1.60
CA ALA A 118 4.86 20.72 1.69
C ALA A 118 4.35 20.71 3.14
N VAL A 119 4.80 19.77 3.97
CA VAL A 119 4.51 19.75 5.41
C VAL A 119 5.37 20.75 6.17
N GLN A 120 6.67 20.82 5.89
CA GLN A 120 7.59 21.80 6.51
C GLN A 120 7.12 23.25 6.32
N SER A 121 6.62 23.57 5.12
CA SER A 121 6.08 24.88 4.76
C SER A 121 4.64 25.12 5.25
N LYS A 122 4.04 24.15 5.95
CA LYS A 122 2.65 24.17 6.44
C LYS A 122 1.61 24.36 5.34
N LEU A 123 1.92 23.98 4.09
CA LEU A 123 0.92 23.85 3.02
C LEU A 123 0.05 22.61 3.23
N LEU A 124 0.62 21.57 3.83
CA LEU A 124 -0.06 20.37 4.30
C LEU A 124 0.11 20.22 5.81
N GLU A 125 -0.89 19.64 6.44
CA GLU A 125 -0.86 19.21 7.84
C GLU A 125 -1.05 17.69 7.88
N ALA A 126 -0.20 17.01 8.66
CA ALA A 126 -0.21 15.56 8.81
C ALA A 126 -0.73 15.18 10.20
N GLU A 127 -1.79 14.36 10.24
CA GLU A 127 -2.27 13.71 11.46
C GLU A 127 -1.89 12.23 11.44
N LEU A 128 -1.23 11.77 12.50
CA LEU A 128 -0.65 10.42 12.57
C LEU A 128 -1.35 9.57 13.63
N THR A 129 -1.72 8.34 13.26
CA THR A 129 -2.41 7.39 14.13
C THR A 129 -1.85 5.99 13.90
N LEU A 130 -1.62 5.21 14.97
CA LEU A 130 -1.29 3.79 14.84
C LEU A 130 -2.46 3.06 14.17
N TRP A 131 -2.14 2.24 13.19
CA TRP A 131 -3.14 1.51 12.43
C TRP A 131 -2.73 0.05 12.24
N TYR A 132 -3.66 -0.86 12.48
CA TYR A 132 -3.50 -2.28 12.28
C TYR A 132 -4.07 -2.68 10.91
N GLY A 133 -3.22 -3.21 10.04
CA GLY A 133 -3.55 -3.46 8.64
C GLY A 133 -2.81 -4.67 8.07
N SER A 134 -3.17 -5.09 6.86
CA SER A 134 -2.56 -6.25 6.23
C SER A 134 -1.06 -6.06 6.00
N ALA A 135 -0.25 -7.04 6.41
CA ALA A 135 1.19 -7.06 6.14
C ALA A 135 1.49 -7.08 4.63
N ALA A 136 0.54 -7.58 3.83
CA ALA A 136 0.61 -7.65 2.37
C ALA A 136 0.67 -6.28 1.68
N LEU A 137 0.35 -5.18 2.37
CA LEU A 137 0.49 -3.83 1.81
C LEU A 137 1.92 -3.54 1.35
N GLN A 138 2.93 -4.10 2.01
CA GLN A 138 4.33 -3.97 1.58
C GLN A 138 4.59 -4.56 0.18
N GLU A 139 3.87 -5.61 -0.20
CA GLU A 139 4.00 -6.22 -1.54
C GLU A 139 3.30 -5.39 -2.63
N THR A 140 2.39 -4.49 -2.24
CA THR A 140 1.68 -3.65 -3.21
C THR A 140 2.61 -2.73 -3.97
N LEU A 141 3.77 -2.35 -3.41
CA LEU A 141 4.79 -1.55 -4.11
C LEU A 141 5.32 -2.28 -5.35
N LYS A 142 5.69 -3.56 -5.21
CA LYS A 142 6.18 -4.39 -6.32
C LYS A 142 5.09 -4.63 -7.37
N ILE A 143 3.84 -4.77 -6.93
CA ILE A 143 2.70 -4.94 -7.83
C ILE A 143 2.43 -3.63 -8.58
N HIS A 144 2.39 -2.50 -7.88
CA HIS A 144 2.23 -1.17 -8.43
C HIS A 144 3.25 -0.92 -9.54
N ASP A 145 4.50 -1.27 -9.29
CA ASP A 145 5.56 -1.18 -10.29
C ASP A 145 5.26 -1.96 -11.58
N LYS A 146 4.60 -3.13 -11.49
CA LYS A 146 4.30 -3.94 -12.67
C LYS A 146 3.07 -3.42 -13.44
N ILE A 147 2.14 -2.76 -12.77
CA ILE A 147 0.87 -2.32 -13.38
C ILE A 147 0.90 -0.85 -13.84
N ALA A 148 1.82 -0.05 -13.31
CA ALA A 148 2.01 1.33 -13.72
C ALA A 148 2.71 1.41 -15.08
N LYS A 149 1.99 1.90 -16.10
CA LYS A 149 2.56 2.16 -17.44
C LYS A 149 3.61 3.27 -17.41
N THR A 150 3.39 4.29 -16.58
CA THR A 150 4.30 5.41 -16.39
C THR A 150 4.86 5.32 -14.98
N LYS A 151 6.18 5.32 -14.86
CA LYS A 151 6.86 5.40 -13.58
C LYS A 151 6.80 6.85 -13.10
N ILE A 152 6.38 7.02 -11.84
CA ILE A 152 6.36 8.30 -11.14
C ILE A 152 7.70 8.52 -10.46
#